data_AF-A0A1I7HMN5-F1
#
_entry.id   AF-A0A1I7HMN5-F1
#
_cell.length_a   1.000
_cell.length_b   1.000
_cell.length_c   1.000
_cell.angle_alpha   90.00
_cell.angle_beta   90.00
_cell.angle_gamma   90.00
#
_symmetry.space_group_name_H-M   'P 1'
#
loop_
_entity.id
_entity.type
_entity.pdbx_description
1 polymer ?
#
loop_
_entity_poly.entity_id
_entity_poly.type
_entity_poly.pdbx_seq_one_letter_code
_entity_poly.pdbx_strand_id
1 'polypeptide(L)'
;MSHFRTTKWYRIPCPQRAIPRISGSRLLEFSAFILKFAQQTQFMKPKRRTLYFSFLFLLALTSASAQSYTSPLNVTPALSANFGELRSNHFHSGIDFKTEQAVNKPVLAIDDGYISRISVSPGGYGLALYIEHPTGHTSVYAHLNSFSPQIADYVKEKQYEQESYRVELYPEPGLLEIKKGQQIGLSGNTGSSGGPHLHFEIRDTPSQDPLDPLLFYSPIIPDTQNPDIRGIAFYPVTGKGAVNGSNTPLRLGISKSKSGQPMALSRPIDAWGRIGIGVRAYDRMNGQSNIYGVKHVRLYVDEKLVFSSTIDRFPFSKSRMLNSFIDYETWRKEGSFFMRSFVEPGNTLGFYNSTGNGYIDIDEERDYRMRYELEDHHGNILVYPFLVRGKQQSISPPPMCETFMPWTLHNRIMNVDFMLDIPPGNLYNNVCFSYRKSASTAYYSDIHQVNSSPVPLHHRATLWIKLTADTLDNRRQYGIVEVSESGRSSWIGGVYKGGGMETSIYELGRRYAVDRDTVPPMISPVNPEKWVNGRRIEIRLTDDKSGVSSFRGTINGKFILFSHDMKSSLYTYIFDDSRLEKGKSQEFHFVATDGAGNIAEYGYSFEY
;
A
#
# COMPACT_ATOMS: atom_id res chain seq x y z
N MET A 1 38.35 -40.44 -20.11
CA MET A 1 38.47 -41.26 -21.33
C MET A 1 37.25 -41.04 -22.20
N SER A 2 37.45 -41.09 -23.52
CA SER A 2 36.49 -40.84 -24.62
C SER A 2 36.28 -39.37 -25.02
N HIS A 3 36.60 -39.12 -26.29
CA HIS A 3 36.48 -37.90 -27.07
C HIS A 3 35.00 -37.55 -27.34
N PHE A 4 34.68 -36.27 -27.58
CA PHE A 4 34.03 -35.86 -28.83
C PHE A 4 34.20 -34.35 -29.11
N ARG A 5 34.13 -34.05 -30.40
CA ARG A 5 34.65 -32.90 -31.12
C ARG A 5 33.81 -31.62 -30.98
N THR A 6 34.53 -30.54 -31.21
CA THR A 6 34.10 -29.19 -31.55
C THR A 6 33.24 -29.12 -32.82
N THR A 7 32.20 -28.28 -32.80
CA THR A 7 31.64 -27.69 -34.02
C THR A 7 31.22 -26.24 -33.78
N LYS A 8 31.47 -25.44 -34.82
CA LYS A 8 31.53 -23.99 -34.86
C LYS A 8 30.16 -23.30 -34.78
N TRP A 9 30.22 -22.11 -34.20
CA TRP A 9 29.20 -21.07 -34.16
C TRP A 9 28.83 -20.56 -35.56
N TYR A 10 27.53 -20.59 -35.88
CA TYR A 10 26.94 -19.79 -36.95
C TYR A 10 26.26 -18.57 -36.33
N ARG A 11 26.79 -17.37 -36.62
CA ARG A 11 26.10 -16.09 -36.40
C ARG A 11 25.22 -15.81 -37.61
N ILE A 12 23.90 -15.74 -37.41
CA ILE A 12 22.96 -15.18 -38.37
C ILE A 12 22.61 -13.76 -37.91
N PRO A 13 22.79 -12.72 -38.76
CA PRO A 13 22.59 -11.33 -38.39
C PRO A 13 21.11 -10.92 -38.40
N CYS A 14 20.74 -10.12 -37.41
CA CYS A 14 19.43 -9.48 -37.27
C CYS A 14 19.30 -8.30 -38.27
N PRO A 15 18.19 -8.16 -39.02
CA PRO A 15 18.05 -7.10 -40.01
C PRO A 15 17.77 -5.74 -39.34
N GLN A 16 18.75 -4.84 -39.45
CA GLN A 16 18.59 -3.41 -39.16
C GLN A 16 17.67 -2.79 -40.23
N ARG A 17 16.47 -2.35 -39.83
CA ARG A 17 15.68 -1.42 -40.64
C ARG A 17 16.28 -0.02 -40.53
N ALA A 18 16.64 0.52 -41.70
CA ALA A 18 17.17 1.84 -41.89
C ALA A 18 16.20 2.93 -41.39
N ILE A 19 16.74 3.82 -40.54
CA ILE A 19 16.13 5.09 -40.17
C ILE A 19 16.74 6.14 -41.11
N PRO A 20 15.98 6.85 -41.95
CA PRO A 20 16.53 7.97 -42.67
C PRO A 20 16.72 9.15 -41.70
N ARG A 21 17.97 9.62 -41.60
CA ARG A 21 18.33 10.93 -41.04
C ARG A 21 17.68 12.01 -41.91
N ILE A 22 16.88 12.89 -41.30
CA ILE A 22 16.52 14.17 -41.88
C ILE A 22 17.18 15.26 -41.02
N SER A 23 18.15 15.93 -41.63
CA SER A 23 18.82 17.13 -41.12
C SER A 23 17.89 18.34 -41.21
N GLY A 24 18.01 19.24 -40.24
CA GLY A 24 17.20 20.45 -40.14
C GLY A 24 17.31 21.39 -41.34
N SER A 25 16.17 21.86 -41.80
CA SER A 25 15.87 23.23 -42.23
C SER A 25 14.46 23.26 -42.82
N ARG A 26 13.73 24.37 -42.59
CA ARG A 26 12.37 24.71 -43.09
C ARG A 26 11.19 24.32 -42.21
N LEU A 27 11.03 25.07 -41.12
CA LEU A 27 9.76 25.33 -40.43
C LEU A 27 9.53 26.84 -40.43
N LEU A 28 9.18 27.37 -41.60
CA LEU A 28 8.62 28.69 -41.85
C LEU A 28 7.94 28.53 -43.21
N GLU A 29 6.60 28.50 -43.21
CA GLU A 29 5.65 28.51 -44.33
C GLU A 29 4.55 27.46 -44.11
N PHE A 30 3.67 27.68 -43.14
CA PHE A 30 2.28 27.17 -43.16
C PHE A 30 1.43 27.95 -42.16
N SER A 31 1.39 29.28 -42.35
CA SER A 31 0.52 30.19 -41.60
C SER A 31 0.28 31.49 -42.39
N ALA A 32 -0.02 31.36 -43.68
CA ALA A 32 -0.31 32.49 -44.56
C ALA A 32 -1.24 32.15 -45.74
N PHE A 33 -2.32 31.39 -45.51
CA PHE A 33 -3.32 31.14 -46.56
C PHE A 33 -4.79 31.32 -46.15
N ILE A 34 -5.07 31.85 -44.95
CA ILE A 34 -6.43 32.23 -44.55
C ILE A 34 -6.40 33.67 -44.01
N LEU A 35 -6.04 34.62 -44.87
CA LEU A 35 -6.17 36.07 -44.63
C LEU A 35 -6.03 36.82 -45.95
N LYS A 36 -6.90 36.49 -46.91
CA LYS A 36 -7.07 37.24 -48.17
C LYS A 36 -8.50 37.12 -48.68
N PHE A 37 -9.47 37.47 -47.84
CA PHE A 37 -10.85 37.73 -48.27
C PHE A 37 -11.52 38.71 -47.29
N ALA A 38 -10.99 39.94 -47.22
CA ALA A 38 -11.68 41.07 -46.61
C ALA A 38 -10.98 42.38 -47.00
N GLN A 39 -11.28 42.94 -48.18
CA GLN A 39 -11.22 44.39 -48.44
C GLN A 39 -11.73 44.71 -49.86
N GLN A 40 -12.96 45.21 -49.93
CA GLN A 40 -13.61 46.10 -50.92
C GLN A 40 -15.11 45.89 -50.64
N THR A 41 -15.84 46.81 -50.02
CA THR A 41 -16.14 48.17 -50.50
C THR A 41 -16.60 49.08 -49.34
N GLN A 42 -16.25 50.37 -49.45
CA GLN A 42 -16.65 51.44 -48.54
C GLN A 42 -18.08 51.95 -48.77
N PHE A 43 -18.54 52.76 -47.80
CA PHE A 43 -19.67 53.73 -47.80
C PHE A 43 -21.09 53.20 -47.55
N MET A 44 -21.55 53.32 -46.30
CA MET A 44 -22.71 54.16 -45.91
C MET A 44 -22.96 54.12 -44.39
N LYS A 45 -23.28 55.29 -43.80
CA LYS A 45 -23.66 55.49 -42.38
C LYS A 45 -25.21 55.44 -42.19
N PRO A 46 -25.73 55.36 -40.95
CA PRO A 46 -26.72 54.35 -40.53
C PRO A 46 -28.16 54.85 -40.46
N LYS A 47 -29.15 53.95 -40.58
CA LYS A 47 -30.50 54.13 -40.02
C LYS A 47 -31.10 52.82 -39.50
N ARG A 48 -31.48 52.86 -38.21
CA ARG A 48 -32.48 52.08 -37.46
C ARG A 48 -33.09 50.85 -38.16
N ARG A 49 -32.96 49.67 -37.54
CA ARG A 49 -34.07 48.86 -36.97
C ARG A 49 -33.56 47.50 -36.44
N THR A 50 -33.54 47.42 -35.12
CA THR A 50 -34.14 46.40 -34.24
C THR A 50 -34.38 44.97 -34.74
N LEU A 51 -33.90 44.04 -33.90
CA LEU A 51 -34.40 42.69 -33.58
C LEU A 51 -34.09 41.52 -34.54
N TYR A 52 -33.85 40.36 -33.91
CA TYR A 52 -33.58 39.01 -34.44
C TYR A 52 -32.13 38.67 -34.75
N PHE A 53 -31.32 38.46 -33.70
CA PHE A 53 -30.34 37.35 -33.61
C PHE A 53 -29.91 37.18 -32.15
N SER A 54 -30.86 36.79 -31.31
CA SER A 54 -30.60 36.46 -29.90
C SER A 54 -31.55 35.33 -29.51
N PHE A 55 -31.37 34.18 -30.15
CA PHE A 55 -32.07 32.95 -29.80
C PHE A 55 -31.28 31.72 -30.26
N LEU A 56 -30.00 31.60 -29.90
CA LEU A 56 -29.22 30.35 -30.04
C LEU A 56 -27.85 30.38 -29.33
N PHE A 57 -27.74 31.08 -28.20
CA PHE A 57 -26.52 31.03 -27.38
C PHE A 57 -26.83 31.19 -25.88
N LEU A 58 -27.82 30.45 -25.39
CA LEU A 58 -28.17 30.42 -23.98
C LEU A 58 -28.72 29.05 -23.57
N LEU A 59 -27.91 28.00 -23.75
CA LEU A 59 -28.17 26.67 -23.18
C LEU A 59 -26.85 25.89 -23.08
N ALA A 60 -25.96 26.38 -22.21
CA ALA A 60 -24.88 25.61 -21.61
C ALA A 60 -24.42 26.28 -20.31
N LEU A 61 -25.36 26.73 -19.47
CA LEU A 61 -25.11 26.80 -18.04
C LEU A 61 -25.40 25.39 -17.52
N THR A 62 -24.42 24.50 -17.67
CA THR A 62 -24.40 23.28 -16.85
C THR A 62 -24.27 23.75 -15.41
N SER A 63 -25.39 23.80 -14.70
CA SER A 63 -25.38 23.75 -13.26
C SER A 63 -24.51 22.54 -12.90
N ALA A 64 -23.29 22.77 -12.43
CA ALA A 64 -22.53 21.74 -11.75
C ALA A 64 -23.31 21.42 -10.47
N SER A 65 -24.30 20.53 -10.59
CA SER A 65 -24.89 19.92 -9.42
C SER A 65 -23.73 19.24 -8.70
N ALA A 66 -23.50 19.61 -7.44
CA ALA A 66 -22.60 18.83 -6.60
C ALA A 66 -23.06 17.37 -6.67
N GLN A 67 -22.17 16.47 -7.09
CA GLN A 67 -22.48 15.05 -7.19
C GLN A 67 -22.93 14.56 -5.81
N SER A 68 -24.17 14.09 -5.69
CA SER A 68 -24.77 13.71 -4.41
C SER A 68 -24.89 12.19 -4.30
N TYR A 69 -23.90 11.60 -3.64
CA TYR A 69 -23.89 10.17 -3.30
C TYR A 69 -24.76 9.88 -2.08
N THR A 70 -25.45 8.73 -2.09
CA THR A 70 -26.13 8.24 -0.88
C THR A 70 -25.11 7.60 0.07
N SER A 71 -25.48 7.46 1.35
CA SER A 71 -24.68 6.70 2.31
C SER A 71 -24.60 5.22 1.89
N PRO A 72 -23.43 4.58 1.96
CA PRO A 72 -23.29 3.15 1.65
C PRO A 72 -23.83 2.24 2.77
N LEU A 73 -24.26 2.81 3.90
CA LEU A 73 -24.87 2.11 5.04
C LEU A 73 -26.10 2.86 5.56
N ASN A 74 -27.07 2.11 6.10
CA ASN A 74 -28.24 2.64 6.81
C ASN A 74 -28.01 2.73 8.33
N VAL A 75 -26.85 3.24 8.75
CA VAL A 75 -26.54 3.55 10.16
C VAL A 75 -26.03 4.99 10.24
N THR A 76 -26.04 5.57 11.43
CA THR A 76 -25.44 6.89 11.65
C THR A 76 -23.96 6.86 11.25
N PRO A 77 -23.52 7.69 10.28
CA PRO A 77 -22.14 7.67 9.82
C PRO A 77 -21.15 7.97 10.95
N ALA A 78 -20.20 7.06 11.14
CA ALA A 78 -19.07 7.23 12.05
C ALA A 78 -17.88 6.48 11.48
N LEU A 79 -16.66 7.02 11.63
CA LEU A 79 -15.47 6.45 11.03
C LEU A 79 -14.57 5.75 12.05
N SER A 80 -13.90 4.68 11.65
CA SER A 80 -12.77 4.09 12.38
C SER A 80 -11.40 4.46 11.79
N ALA A 81 -11.37 4.91 10.54
CA ALA A 81 -10.19 5.41 9.84
C ALA A 81 -10.62 6.37 8.71
N ASN A 82 -9.74 7.30 8.32
CA ASN A 82 -9.98 8.23 7.21
C ASN A 82 -9.00 8.01 6.05
N PHE A 83 -9.21 8.74 4.96
CA PHE A 83 -8.34 8.71 3.80
C PHE A 83 -6.96 9.27 4.11
N GLY A 84 -5.92 8.67 3.52
CA GLY A 84 -4.54 9.14 3.69
C GLY A 84 -3.91 8.79 5.04
N GLU A 85 -4.63 8.11 5.93
CA GLU A 85 -4.08 7.60 7.19
C GLU A 85 -2.84 6.73 6.93
N LEU A 86 -1.80 6.93 7.75
CA LEU A 86 -0.52 6.26 7.58
C LEU A 86 -0.59 4.82 8.08
N ARG A 87 -0.46 3.84 7.17
CA ARG A 87 -0.33 2.42 7.50
C ARG A 87 1.11 1.96 7.26
N SER A 88 1.43 0.75 7.72
CA SER A 88 2.80 0.22 7.77
C SER A 88 3.62 0.36 6.48
N ASN A 89 3.00 0.36 5.30
CA ASN A 89 3.73 0.41 4.03
C ASN A 89 2.92 1.10 2.90
N HIS A 90 1.82 1.77 3.24
CA HIS A 90 0.88 2.36 2.30
C HIS A 90 -0.01 3.39 3.01
N PHE A 91 -0.56 4.34 2.27
CA PHE A 91 -1.64 5.20 2.73
C PHE A 91 -2.96 4.45 2.67
N HIS A 92 -3.85 4.69 3.64
CA HIS A 92 -5.22 4.20 3.61
C HIS A 92 -5.98 4.82 2.42
N SER A 93 -6.49 4.00 1.51
CA SER A 93 -7.08 4.43 0.22
C SER A 93 -8.57 4.72 0.27
N GLY A 94 -9.17 4.74 1.46
CA GLY A 94 -10.59 4.99 1.64
C GLY A 94 -10.91 5.53 3.03
N ILE A 95 -12.17 5.39 3.42
CA ILE A 95 -12.64 5.60 4.79
C ILE A 95 -13.24 4.30 5.33
N ASP A 96 -13.10 4.08 6.62
CA ASP A 96 -13.68 2.90 7.28
C ASP A 96 -14.93 3.32 8.03
N PHE A 97 -16.11 3.01 7.49
CA PHE A 97 -17.37 3.21 8.20
C PHE A 97 -17.54 2.16 9.30
N LYS A 98 -17.80 2.63 10.51
CA LYS A 98 -18.16 1.76 11.64
C LYS A 98 -19.52 1.11 11.40
N THR A 99 -19.62 -0.14 11.79
CA THR A 99 -20.86 -0.93 11.68
C THR A 99 -21.42 -1.30 13.05
N GLU A 100 -21.28 -0.39 14.02
CA GLU A 100 -21.76 -0.55 15.41
C GLU A 100 -21.22 -1.83 16.08
N GLN A 101 -19.94 -2.17 15.79
CA GLN A 101 -19.29 -3.40 16.27
C GLN A 101 -19.94 -4.70 15.79
N ALA A 102 -20.78 -4.65 14.75
CA ALA A 102 -21.50 -5.80 14.22
C ALA A 102 -21.16 -6.04 12.74
N VAL A 103 -21.22 -7.31 12.33
CA VAL A 103 -21.29 -7.71 10.92
C VAL A 103 -22.75 -7.73 10.46
N ASN A 104 -22.97 -7.96 9.17
CA ASN A 104 -24.29 -8.12 8.55
C ASN A 104 -25.18 -6.88 8.52
N LYS A 105 -24.58 -5.68 8.48
CA LYS A 105 -25.36 -4.47 8.14
C LYS A 105 -25.54 -4.41 6.61
N PRO A 106 -26.73 -4.04 6.10
CA PRO A 106 -26.94 -3.86 4.67
C PRO A 106 -25.96 -2.83 4.08
N VAL A 107 -25.25 -3.22 3.03
CA VAL A 107 -24.38 -2.34 2.25
C VAL A 107 -25.09 -1.97 0.97
N LEU A 108 -25.17 -0.67 0.69
CA LEU A 108 -25.95 -0.09 -0.40
C LEU A 108 -25.06 0.57 -1.44
N ALA A 109 -25.48 0.50 -2.70
CA ALA A 109 -24.86 1.24 -3.77
C ALA A 109 -25.06 2.75 -3.61
N ILE A 110 -23.99 3.54 -3.78
CA ILE A 110 -24.01 4.98 -3.54
C ILE A 110 -24.68 5.77 -4.69
N ASP A 111 -24.70 5.16 -5.87
CA ASP A 111 -25.27 5.69 -7.11
C ASP A 111 -25.56 4.56 -8.10
N ASP A 112 -26.22 4.90 -9.21
CA ASP A 112 -26.40 3.99 -10.35
C ASP A 112 -25.05 3.59 -10.97
N GLY A 113 -24.96 2.38 -11.50
CA GLY A 113 -23.74 1.88 -12.13
C GLY A 113 -23.82 0.41 -12.49
N TYR A 114 -22.65 -0.22 -12.64
CA TYR A 114 -22.53 -1.65 -12.85
C TYR A 114 -21.32 -2.20 -12.09
N ILE A 115 -21.35 -3.49 -11.72
CA ILE A 115 -20.21 -4.15 -11.09
C ILE A 115 -19.11 -4.34 -12.13
N SER A 116 -18.03 -3.55 -12.06
CA SER A 116 -16.89 -3.66 -12.99
C SER A 116 -15.81 -4.63 -12.52
N ARG A 117 -15.76 -4.91 -11.21
CA ARG A 117 -14.82 -5.87 -10.63
C ARG A 117 -15.34 -6.49 -9.34
N ILE A 118 -15.05 -7.79 -9.17
CA ILE A 118 -15.32 -8.54 -7.94
C ILE A 118 -14.04 -9.24 -7.50
N SER A 119 -13.65 -9.01 -6.24
CA SER A 119 -12.49 -9.67 -5.63
C SER A 119 -12.95 -10.54 -4.47
N VAL A 120 -12.56 -11.81 -4.48
CA VAL A 120 -12.67 -12.70 -3.32
C VAL A 120 -11.29 -13.19 -2.96
N SER A 121 -10.84 -12.89 -1.75
CA SER A 121 -9.55 -13.34 -1.23
C SER A 121 -9.63 -13.63 0.26
N PRO A 122 -8.88 -14.62 0.78
CA PRO A 122 -8.71 -14.79 2.23
C PRO A 122 -8.08 -13.59 2.94
N GLY A 123 -7.47 -12.66 2.20
CA GLY A 123 -6.71 -11.52 2.69
C GLY A 123 -6.98 -10.22 1.94
N GLY A 124 -6.22 -9.17 2.26
CA GLY A 124 -6.41 -7.86 1.64
C GLY A 124 -7.83 -7.36 1.93
N TYR A 125 -8.55 -6.95 0.89
CA TYR A 125 -9.95 -6.50 1.02
C TYR A 125 -10.96 -7.60 1.39
N GLY A 126 -10.58 -8.88 1.42
CA GLY A 126 -11.55 -9.94 1.67
C GLY A 126 -12.50 -10.13 0.49
N LEU A 127 -13.81 -10.00 0.75
CA LEU A 127 -14.83 -9.87 -0.29
C LEU A 127 -15.01 -8.39 -0.63
N ALA A 128 -14.82 -8.04 -1.90
CA ALA A 128 -14.95 -6.68 -2.37
C ALA A 128 -15.69 -6.54 -3.70
N LEU A 129 -16.46 -5.46 -3.81
CA LEU A 129 -17.16 -5.04 -5.03
C LEU A 129 -16.66 -3.68 -5.49
N TYR A 130 -16.53 -3.54 -6.80
CA TYR A 130 -16.19 -2.30 -7.47
C TYR A 130 -17.35 -1.95 -8.40
N ILE A 131 -17.90 -0.75 -8.24
CA ILE A 131 -19.02 -0.26 -9.04
C ILE A 131 -18.56 0.95 -9.82
N GLU A 132 -18.59 0.86 -11.15
CA GLU A 132 -18.35 1.99 -12.02
C GLU A 132 -19.63 2.78 -12.23
N HIS A 133 -19.53 4.09 -12.02
CA HIS A 133 -20.65 5.02 -12.12
C HIS A 133 -20.54 5.86 -13.39
N PRO A 134 -21.69 6.28 -13.98
CA PRO A 134 -21.71 7.21 -15.12
C PRO A 134 -20.98 8.54 -14.85
N THR A 135 -20.72 8.87 -13.59
CA THR A 135 -20.02 10.08 -13.15
C THR A 135 -18.52 10.06 -13.44
N GLY A 136 -17.95 8.94 -13.88
CA GLY A 136 -16.50 8.76 -14.04
C GLY A 136 -15.77 8.39 -12.75
N HIS A 137 -16.52 7.96 -11.72
CA HIS A 137 -15.96 7.43 -10.48
C HIS A 137 -16.26 5.94 -10.32
N THR A 138 -15.34 5.24 -9.66
CA THR A 138 -15.55 3.85 -9.21
C THR A 138 -15.66 3.84 -7.69
N SER A 139 -16.75 3.32 -7.14
CA SER A 139 -16.86 3.07 -5.69
C SER A 139 -16.40 1.65 -5.35
N VAL A 140 -15.75 1.49 -4.20
CA VAL A 140 -15.24 0.19 -3.74
C VAL A 140 -15.79 -0.11 -2.36
N TYR A 141 -16.30 -1.32 -2.18
CA TYR A 141 -16.89 -1.82 -0.94
C TYR A 141 -16.15 -3.07 -0.51
N ALA A 142 -15.39 -3.02 0.57
CA ALA A 142 -14.51 -4.09 1.01
C ALA A 142 -14.86 -4.63 2.40
N HIS A 143 -14.22 -5.76 2.76
CA HIS A 143 -14.44 -6.52 3.99
C HIS A 143 -15.86 -7.03 4.15
N LEU A 144 -16.60 -7.22 3.05
CA LEU A 144 -17.98 -7.70 3.07
C LEU A 144 -18.08 -9.10 3.67
N ASN A 145 -19.18 -9.41 4.34
CA ASN A 145 -19.46 -10.76 4.83
C ASN A 145 -20.09 -11.63 3.75
N SER A 146 -20.93 -11.03 2.90
CA SER A 146 -21.55 -11.69 1.75
C SER A 146 -21.93 -10.68 0.67
N PHE A 147 -22.04 -11.17 -0.56
CA PHE A 147 -22.67 -10.42 -1.65
C PHE A 147 -24.20 -10.60 -1.64
N SER A 148 -24.91 -9.78 -2.41
CA SER A 148 -26.31 -10.03 -2.74
C SER A 148 -26.47 -11.36 -3.50
N PRO A 149 -27.65 -12.01 -3.48
CA PRO A 149 -27.83 -13.35 -4.06
C PRO A 149 -27.37 -13.45 -5.53
N GLN A 150 -27.77 -12.49 -6.38
CA GLN A 150 -27.39 -12.47 -7.80
C GLN A 150 -25.86 -12.45 -8.00
N ILE A 151 -25.15 -11.63 -7.21
CA ILE A 151 -23.70 -11.51 -7.30
C ILE A 151 -23.03 -12.77 -6.71
N ALA A 152 -23.56 -13.29 -5.61
CA ALA A 152 -23.04 -14.49 -4.95
C ALA A 152 -23.13 -15.72 -5.86
N ASP A 153 -24.23 -15.89 -6.59
CA ASP A 153 -24.41 -17.00 -7.53
C ASP A 153 -23.40 -16.92 -8.68
N TYR A 154 -23.23 -15.74 -9.29
CA TYR A 154 -22.21 -15.49 -10.33
C TYR A 154 -20.80 -15.80 -9.82
N VAL A 155 -20.44 -15.31 -8.64
CA VAL A 155 -19.11 -15.56 -8.04
C VAL A 155 -18.90 -17.04 -7.78
N LYS A 156 -19.90 -17.72 -7.19
CA LYS A 156 -19.81 -19.14 -6.88
C LYS A 156 -19.61 -19.98 -8.14
N GLU A 157 -20.34 -19.68 -9.21
CA GLU A 157 -20.15 -20.31 -10.52
C GLU A 157 -18.70 -20.17 -10.99
N LYS A 158 -18.15 -18.95 -10.98
CA LYS A 158 -16.76 -18.69 -11.40
C LYS A 158 -15.71 -19.34 -10.48
N GLN A 159 -15.96 -19.41 -9.18
CA GLN A 159 -15.08 -20.11 -8.25
C GLN A 159 -15.01 -21.62 -8.55
N TYR A 160 -16.13 -22.23 -8.93
CA TYR A 160 -16.14 -23.64 -9.34
C TYR A 160 -15.53 -23.87 -10.72
N GLU A 161 -15.77 -22.98 -11.70
CA GLU A 161 -15.10 -23.04 -13.01
C GLU A 161 -13.57 -22.98 -12.88
N GLN A 162 -13.07 -22.17 -11.95
CA GLN A 162 -11.63 -21.97 -11.71
C GLN A 162 -11.04 -22.94 -10.67
N GLU A 163 -11.86 -23.79 -10.04
CA GLU A 163 -11.49 -24.60 -8.86
C GLU A 163 -10.74 -23.82 -7.78
N SER A 164 -11.19 -22.61 -7.47
CA SER A 164 -10.48 -21.69 -6.56
C SER A 164 -11.43 -20.86 -5.71
N TYR A 165 -11.13 -20.77 -4.40
CA TYR A 165 -11.77 -19.79 -3.52
C TYR A 165 -11.36 -18.35 -3.86
N ARG A 166 -10.09 -18.14 -4.18
CA ARG A 166 -9.62 -16.83 -4.60
C ARG A 166 -9.98 -16.60 -6.06
N VAL A 167 -10.75 -15.56 -6.33
CA VAL A 167 -11.09 -15.14 -7.69
C VAL A 167 -11.02 -13.62 -7.81
N GLU A 168 -10.63 -13.17 -9.00
CA GLU A 168 -10.68 -11.79 -9.44
C GLU A 168 -11.46 -11.77 -10.75
N LEU A 169 -12.63 -11.15 -10.75
CA LEU A 169 -13.58 -11.20 -11.84
C LEU A 169 -13.84 -9.81 -12.38
N TYR A 170 -13.98 -9.70 -13.70
CA TYR A 170 -14.29 -8.46 -14.42
C TYR A 170 -15.54 -8.69 -15.27
N PRO A 171 -16.75 -8.57 -14.69
CA PRO A 171 -17.99 -8.72 -15.44
C PRO A 171 -18.09 -7.69 -16.58
N GLU A 172 -18.63 -8.11 -17.72
CA GLU A 172 -18.89 -7.18 -18.83
C GLU A 172 -19.93 -6.12 -18.42
N PRO A 173 -19.80 -4.88 -18.92
CA PRO A 173 -20.79 -3.83 -18.68
C PRO A 173 -22.21 -4.30 -19.02
N GLY A 174 -23.16 -4.05 -18.11
CA GLY A 174 -24.57 -4.45 -18.25
C GLY A 174 -24.92 -5.86 -17.75
N LEU A 175 -23.93 -6.71 -17.43
CA LEU A 175 -24.20 -8.04 -16.87
C LEU A 175 -24.77 -7.97 -15.44
N LEU A 176 -24.17 -7.10 -14.62
CA LEU A 176 -24.56 -6.87 -13.23
C LEU A 176 -24.81 -5.36 -13.02
N GLU A 177 -25.97 -4.88 -13.49
CA GLU A 177 -26.42 -3.51 -13.26
C GLU A 177 -26.85 -3.29 -11.82
N ILE A 178 -26.54 -2.11 -11.29
CA ILE A 178 -26.84 -1.69 -9.93
C ILE A 178 -27.55 -0.34 -9.95
N LYS A 179 -28.61 -0.22 -9.17
CA LYS A 179 -29.31 1.06 -8.93
C LYS A 179 -28.88 1.69 -7.62
N LYS A 180 -28.90 3.01 -7.55
CA LYS A 180 -28.68 3.79 -6.33
C LYS A 180 -29.55 3.26 -5.19
N GLY A 181 -28.93 3.00 -4.04
CA GLY A 181 -29.61 2.47 -2.86
C GLY A 181 -29.92 0.97 -2.89
N GLN A 182 -29.63 0.26 -3.99
CA GLN A 182 -29.75 -1.20 -4.05
C GLN A 182 -28.79 -1.84 -3.06
N GLN A 183 -29.28 -2.83 -2.31
CA GLN A 183 -28.42 -3.62 -1.43
C GLN A 183 -27.53 -4.55 -2.27
N ILE A 184 -26.23 -4.38 -2.14
CA ILE A 184 -25.21 -5.13 -2.89
C ILE A 184 -24.54 -6.22 -2.07
N GLY A 185 -24.71 -6.19 -0.75
CA GLY A 185 -24.15 -7.18 0.16
C GLY A 185 -24.40 -6.84 1.61
N LEU A 186 -23.61 -7.49 2.46
CA LEU A 186 -23.63 -7.34 3.91
C LEU A 186 -22.23 -6.97 4.40
N SER A 187 -22.14 -5.99 5.32
CA SER A 187 -20.87 -5.60 5.93
C SER A 187 -20.27 -6.75 6.73
N GLY A 188 -18.96 -6.78 6.87
CA GLY A 188 -18.29 -7.93 7.47
C GLY A 188 -17.00 -7.58 8.16
N ASN A 189 -16.14 -8.60 8.20
CA ASN A 189 -14.80 -8.53 8.74
C ASN A 189 -13.88 -9.47 7.93
N THR A 190 -14.15 -9.69 6.65
CA THR A 190 -13.36 -10.63 5.84
C THR A 190 -12.01 -10.04 5.43
N GLY A 191 -11.00 -10.88 5.25
CA GLY A 191 -9.68 -10.44 4.81
C GLY A 191 -8.88 -9.74 5.92
N SER A 192 -7.99 -8.83 5.53
CA SER A 192 -7.04 -8.14 6.42
C SER A 192 -7.69 -6.99 7.20
N SER A 193 -8.72 -7.31 7.97
CA SER A 193 -9.49 -6.39 8.81
C SER A 193 -9.36 -6.75 10.31
N GLY A 194 -9.16 -5.73 11.15
CA GLY A 194 -9.01 -5.85 12.60
C GLY A 194 -10.32 -5.95 13.39
N GLY A 195 -11.46 -5.64 12.77
CA GLY A 195 -12.79 -5.70 13.40
C GLY A 195 -13.91 -5.32 12.42
N PRO A 196 -15.19 -5.52 12.77
CA PRO A 196 -16.30 -5.25 11.85
C PRO A 196 -16.37 -3.78 11.41
N HIS A 197 -16.31 -3.54 10.09
CA HIS A 197 -16.46 -2.23 9.45
C HIS A 197 -16.76 -2.41 7.94
N LEU A 198 -17.06 -1.30 7.26
CA LEU A 198 -17.05 -1.22 5.80
C LEU A 198 -15.88 -0.33 5.37
N HIS A 199 -14.86 -0.92 4.73
CA HIS A 199 -13.84 -0.15 4.01
C HIS A 199 -14.46 0.34 2.71
N PHE A 200 -14.46 1.65 2.50
CA PHE A 200 -15.14 2.30 1.39
C PHE A 200 -14.22 3.28 0.67
N GLU A 201 -14.16 3.17 -0.66
CA GLU A 201 -13.35 4.06 -1.50
C GLU A 201 -14.17 4.70 -2.60
N ILE A 202 -13.72 5.87 -3.04
CA ILE A 202 -14.08 6.46 -4.31
C ILE A 202 -12.78 6.61 -5.10
N ARG A 203 -12.80 6.20 -6.36
CA ARG A 203 -11.64 6.27 -7.27
C ARG A 203 -11.99 7.03 -8.53
N ASP A 204 -11.01 7.69 -9.11
CA ASP A 204 -11.06 8.17 -10.49
C ASP A 204 -11.11 6.95 -11.42
N THR A 205 -12.19 6.75 -12.20
CA THR A 205 -12.34 5.53 -13.02
C THR A 205 -11.18 5.35 -14.02
N PRO A 206 -10.73 6.38 -14.77
CA PRO A 206 -9.66 6.23 -15.74
C PRO A 206 -8.31 5.81 -15.13
N SER A 207 -7.89 6.44 -14.03
CA SER A 207 -6.58 6.12 -13.42
C SER A 207 -6.64 5.06 -12.33
N GLN A 208 -7.83 4.79 -11.79
CA GLN A 208 -8.07 4.00 -10.57
C GLN A 208 -7.38 4.57 -9.33
N ASP A 209 -6.93 5.83 -9.37
CA ASP A 209 -6.38 6.47 -8.17
C ASP A 209 -7.51 6.70 -7.16
N PRO A 210 -7.32 6.32 -5.90
CA PRO A 210 -8.27 6.63 -4.84
C PRO A 210 -8.26 8.13 -4.55
N LEU A 211 -9.47 8.66 -4.33
CA LEU A 211 -9.79 10.03 -3.98
C LEU A 211 -10.32 10.04 -2.54
N ASP A 212 -10.08 11.13 -1.80
CA ASP A 212 -10.62 11.28 -0.45
C ASP A 212 -12.17 11.25 -0.46
N PRO A 213 -12.81 10.19 0.07
CA PRO A 213 -14.27 10.11 0.09
C PRO A 213 -14.93 11.19 0.95
N LEU A 214 -14.20 11.79 1.91
CA LEU A 214 -14.75 12.86 2.73
C LEU A 214 -15.11 14.11 1.92
N LEU A 215 -14.58 14.26 0.69
CA LEU A 215 -15.01 15.30 -0.26
C LEU A 215 -16.52 15.23 -0.56
N PHE A 216 -17.12 14.04 -0.42
CA PHE A 216 -18.55 13.80 -0.64
C PHE A 216 -19.32 13.56 0.66
N TYR A 217 -18.66 13.02 1.70
CA TYR A 217 -19.30 12.55 2.93
C TYR A 217 -19.10 13.43 4.16
N SER A 218 -18.23 14.45 4.12
CA SER A 218 -18.03 15.38 5.25
C SER A 218 -19.31 16.04 5.77
N PRO A 219 -20.35 16.37 4.95
CA PRO A 219 -21.57 16.98 5.48
C PRO A 219 -22.39 16.06 6.41
N ILE A 220 -22.24 14.74 6.30
CA ILE A 220 -22.96 13.75 7.12
C ILE A 220 -22.13 13.17 8.26
N ILE A 221 -20.85 13.57 8.36
CA ILE A 221 -19.91 13.17 9.42
C ILE A 221 -19.40 14.47 10.07
N PRO A 222 -20.12 15.05 11.04
CA PRO A 222 -19.73 16.35 11.61
C PRO A 222 -18.45 16.23 12.44
N ASP A 223 -17.53 17.17 12.26
CA ASP A 223 -16.33 17.28 13.06
C ASP A 223 -15.98 18.72 13.42
N THR A 224 -15.57 18.92 14.66
CA THR A 224 -15.19 20.21 15.24
C THR A 224 -13.89 20.11 16.05
N GLN A 225 -13.21 18.96 15.99
CA GLN A 225 -12.00 18.74 16.76
C GLN A 225 -10.78 19.18 15.96
N ASN A 226 -9.88 19.93 16.61
CA ASN A 226 -8.60 20.24 15.98
C ASN A 226 -7.71 18.98 15.92
N PRO A 227 -6.86 18.88 14.89
CA PRO A 227 -5.75 17.94 14.89
C PRO A 227 -4.86 18.09 16.13
N ASP A 228 -4.11 17.04 16.41
CA ASP A 228 -3.36 16.86 17.64
C ASP A 228 -1.87 16.62 17.34
N ILE A 229 -1.02 17.55 17.77
CA ILE A 229 0.44 17.40 17.67
C ILE A 229 0.98 16.61 18.87
N ARG A 230 1.81 15.59 18.59
CA ARG A 230 2.40 14.69 19.60
C ARG A 230 3.91 14.72 19.65
N GLY A 231 4.57 15.31 18.65
CA GLY A 231 6.01 15.52 18.70
C GLY A 231 6.55 16.22 17.47
N ILE A 232 7.76 16.73 17.60
CA ILE A 232 8.56 17.30 16.51
C ILE A 232 9.91 16.59 16.48
N ALA A 233 10.39 16.32 15.28
CA ALA A 233 11.71 15.75 15.03
C ALA A 233 12.55 16.70 14.19
N PHE A 234 13.84 16.77 14.50
CA PHE A 234 14.83 17.58 13.82
C PHE A 234 15.89 16.66 13.23
N TYR A 235 16.17 16.82 11.96
CA TYR A 235 17.02 15.94 11.16
C TYR A 235 18.22 16.73 10.62
N PRO A 236 19.35 16.77 11.33
CA PRO A 236 20.57 17.35 10.79
C PRO A 236 20.98 16.65 9.49
N VAL A 237 21.25 17.40 8.42
CA VAL A 237 21.78 16.79 7.19
C VAL A 237 23.24 16.41 7.46
N THR A 238 23.58 15.13 7.31
CA THR A 238 24.92 14.61 7.61
C THR A 238 26.00 15.41 6.87
N GLY A 239 26.98 15.92 7.62
CA GLY A 239 28.08 16.75 7.10
C GLY A 239 27.70 18.17 6.70
N LYS A 240 26.43 18.58 6.88
CA LYS A 240 25.92 19.90 6.47
C LYS A 240 25.14 20.63 7.55
N GLY A 241 24.77 19.97 8.64
CA GLY A 241 24.10 20.61 9.76
C GLY A 241 24.24 19.86 11.07
N ALA A 242 23.90 20.55 12.15
CA ALA A 242 23.89 20.03 13.51
C ALA A 242 22.70 20.60 14.29
N VAL A 243 22.18 19.81 15.22
CA VAL A 243 21.13 20.21 16.17
C VAL A 243 21.61 19.82 17.57
N ASN A 244 21.64 20.79 18.49
CA ASN A 244 22.12 20.64 19.85
C ASN A 244 23.52 19.96 19.93
N GLY A 245 24.42 20.31 19.02
CA GLY A 245 25.78 19.79 18.92
C GLY A 245 25.91 18.39 18.32
N SER A 246 24.81 17.82 17.79
CA SER A 246 24.77 16.46 17.25
C SER A 246 24.34 16.41 15.79
N ASN A 247 24.82 15.40 15.07
CA ASN A 247 24.34 15.03 13.72
C ASN A 247 23.30 13.89 13.74
N THR A 248 22.90 13.43 14.93
CA THR A 248 21.85 12.42 15.12
C THR A 248 20.48 13.09 15.16
N PRO A 249 19.44 12.54 14.53
CA PRO A 249 18.10 13.12 14.61
C PRO A 249 17.58 13.23 16.05
N LEU A 250 17.09 14.41 16.41
CA LEU A 250 16.50 14.71 17.71
C LEU A 250 14.97 14.59 17.62
N ARG A 251 14.36 13.76 18.46
CA ARG A 251 12.91 13.56 18.50
C ARG A 251 12.37 14.00 19.86
N LEU A 252 11.40 14.89 19.86
CA LEU A 252 10.82 15.45 21.07
C LEU A 252 9.32 15.18 21.10
N GLY A 253 8.86 14.54 22.18
CA GLY A 253 7.44 14.42 22.47
C GLY A 253 6.88 15.77 22.94
N ILE A 254 5.61 16.03 22.60
CA ILE A 254 4.86 17.19 23.07
C ILE A 254 3.79 16.69 24.04
N SER A 255 3.94 17.08 25.31
CA SER A 255 2.94 16.84 26.34
C SER A 255 1.77 17.80 26.19
N LYS A 256 0.64 17.46 26.81
CA LYS A 256 -0.53 18.33 26.89
C LYS A 256 -0.68 18.94 28.28
N SER A 257 -1.20 20.15 28.35
CA SER A 257 -1.67 20.76 29.59
C SER A 257 -2.91 20.01 30.13
N LYS A 258 -3.31 20.35 31.37
CA LYS A 258 -4.59 19.86 31.93
C LYS A 258 -5.81 20.25 31.09
N SER A 259 -5.73 21.36 30.35
CA SER A 259 -6.77 21.82 29.43
C SER A 259 -6.70 21.18 28.04
N GLY A 260 -5.79 20.21 27.83
CA GLY A 260 -5.65 19.48 26.57
C GLY A 260 -4.85 20.21 25.49
N GLN A 261 -4.30 21.39 25.79
CA GLN A 261 -3.51 22.19 24.85
C GLN A 261 -2.07 21.67 24.76
N PRO A 262 -1.46 21.61 23.56
CA PRO A 262 -0.05 21.25 23.40
C PRO A 262 0.87 22.18 24.19
N MET A 263 1.81 21.61 24.93
CA MET A 263 2.81 22.39 25.69
C MET A 263 4.00 22.77 24.80
N ALA A 264 4.77 23.77 25.23
CA ALA A 264 6.04 24.12 24.61
C ALA A 264 7.02 22.94 24.60
N LEU A 265 7.99 22.97 23.69
CA LEU A 265 9.07 21.98 23.63
C LEU A 265 9.79 21.88 24.99
N SER A 266 10.12 20.65 25.40
CA SER A 266 10.72 20.37 26.71
C SER A 266 12.14 20.89 26.88
N ARG A 267 12.78 21.34 25.80
CA ARG A 267 14.14 21.91 25.80
C ARG A 267 14.30 22.90 24.63
N PRO A 268 15.23 23.87 24.75
CA PRO A 268 15.63 24.70 23.62
C PRO A 268 16.24 23.90 22.46
N ILE A 269 16.13 24.45 21.25
CA ILE A 269 16.68 23.86 20.02
C ILE A 269 17.71 24.82 19.44
N ASP A 270 18.98 24.45 19.50
CA ASP A 270 20.08 25.17 18.86
C ASP A 270 20.44 24.44 17.57
N ALA A 271 20.46 25.13 16.43
CA ALA A 271 20.80 24.54 15.15
C ALA A 271 21.80 25.39 14.37
N TRP A 272 22.55 24.75 13.48
CA TRP A 272 23.41 25.40 12.50
C TRP A 272 23.54 24.55 11.24
N GLY A 273 23.60 25.20 10.08
CA GLY A 273 23.65 24.55 8.77
C GLY A 273 22.29 24.01 8.33
N ARG A 274 22.30 23.00 7.44
CA ARG A 274 21.10 22.45 6.79
C ARG A 274 20.44 21.38 7.64
N ILE A 275 19.15 21.56 7.92
CA ILE A 275 18.32 20.62 8.69
C ILE A 275 16.99 20.33 7.99
N GLY A 276 16.43 19.14 8.23
CA GLY A 276 15.03 18.83 7.97
C GLY A 276 14.23 18.83 9.29
N ILE A 277 12.91 19.00 9.20
CA ILE A 277 12.00 18.90 10.35
C ILE A 277 10.89 17.91 10.01
N GLY A 278 10.38 17.20 11.01
CA GLY A 278 9.20 16.35 10.87
C GLY A 278 8.28 16.49 12.07
N VAL A 279 7.03 16.07 11.89
CA VAL A 279 5.97 16.19 12.89
C VAL A 279 5.28 14.85 13.10
N ARG A 280 5.05 14.50 14.36
CA ARG A 280 4.14 13.42 14.75
C ARG A 280 2.82 14.07 15.11
N ALA A 281 1.78 13.82 14.33
CA ALA A 281 0.45 14.36 14.56
C ALA A 281 -0.63 13.37 14.14
N TYR A 282 -1.80 13.54 14.73
CA TYR A 282 -3.00 12.75 14.45
C TYR A 282 -4.19 13.67 14.37
N ASP A 283 -5.13 13.34 13.50
CA ASP A 283 -6.44 13.96 13.51
C ASP A 283 -7.39 13.24 14.49
N ARG A 284 -8.46 13.92 14.89
CA ARG A 284 -9.47 13.47 15.87
C ARG A 284 -10.84 13.85 15.36
N MET A 285 -11.83 12.99 15.62
CA MET A 285 -13.22 13.24 15.25
C MET A 285 -14.14 13.27 16.47
N ASN A 286 -15.21 14.05 16.39
CA ASN A 286 -16.27 14.12 17.39
C ASN A 286 -16.80 12.74 17.82
N GLY A 287 -16.81 12.49 19.13
CA GLY A 287 -17.36 11.25 19.71
C GLY A 287 -16.57 9.98 19.39
N GLN A 288 -15.39 10.07 18.77
CA GLN A 288 -14.56 8.92 18.41
C GLN A 288 -13.27 8.86 19.23
N SER A 289 -12.85 7.64 19.62
CA SER A 289 -11.56 7.40 20.29
C SER A 289 -10.42 7.09 19.32
N ASN A 290 -10.74 6.83 18.06
CA ASN A 290 -9.81 6.54 16.98
C ASN A 290 -8.84 7.71 16.73
N ILE A 291 -7.72 7.41 16.10
CA ILE A 291 -6.81 8.39 15.51
C ILE A 291 -7.04 8.38 14.00
N TYR A 292 -6.88 9.53 13.37
CA TYR A 292 -7.05 9.70 11.93
C TYR A 292 -5.79 10.34 11.32
N GLY A 293 -5.63 10.22 10.01
CA GLY A 293 -4.60 10.93 9.25
C GLY A 293 -4.89 12.43 9.20
N VAL A 294 -3.87 13.26 9.40
CA VAL A 294 -3.97 14.72 9.23
C VAL A 294 -3.98 15.02 7.73
N LYS A 295 -5.00 15.75 7.26
CA LYS A 295 -5.19 16.05 5.82
C LYS A 295 -4.15 17.02 5.30
N HIS A 296 -3.97 18.16 5.99
CA HIS A 296 -2.97 19.16 5.63
C HIS A 296 -1.93 19.32 6.73
N VAL A 297 -0.66 19.24 6.34
CA VAL A 297 0.48 19.56 7.20
C VAL A 297 1.25 20.70 6.54
N ARG A 298 1.40 21.83 7.22
CA ARG A 298 2.15 22.99 6.70
C ARG A 298 3.19 23.45 7.71
N LEU A 299 4.42 23.68 7.24
CA LEU A 299 5.54 24.19 8.03
C LEU A 299 5.95 25.57 7.52
N TYR A 300 5.97 26.53 8.43
CA TYR A 300 6.39 27.90 8.15
C TYR A 300 7.66 28.25 8.92
N VAL A 301 8.50 29.08 8.32
CA VAL A 301 9.68 29.70 8.94
C VAL A 301 9.60 31.21 8.67
N ASP A 302 9.56 32.02 9.73
CA ASP A 302 9.42 33.47 9.67
C ASP A 302 8.26 33.90 8.74
N GLU A 303 7.09 33.29 8.96
CA GLU A 303 5.85 33.44 8.17
C GLU A 303 5.89 32.95 6.71
N LYS A 304 7.03 32.47 6.21
CA LYS A 304 7.14 31.89 4.87
C LYS A 304 6.83 30.40 4.91
N LEU A 305 5.95 29.95 4.02
CA LEU A 305 5.67 28.53 3.83
C LEU A 305 6.90 27.83 3.23
N VAL A 306 7.48 26.88 3.98
CA VAL A 306 8.65 26.11 3.52
C VAL A 306 8.23 24.75 2.97
N PHE A 307 7.23 24.14 3.59
CA PHE A 307 6.73 22.82 3.20
C PHE A 307 5.23 22.71 3.45
N SER A 308 4.53 22.01 2.56
CA SER A 308 3.18 21.52 2.78
C SER A 308 2.96 20.15 2.15
N SER A 309 2.10 19.34 2.76
CA SER A 309 1.54 18.11 2.20
C SER A 309 0.02 18.09 2.34
N THR A 310 -0.70 17.72 1.27
CA THR A 310 -2.16 17.60 1.24
C THR A 310 -2.58 16.25 0.66
N ILE A 311 -3.03 15.31 1.49
CA ILE A 311 -3.34 13.95 1.01
C ILE A 311 -4.83 13.86 0.63
N ASP A 312 -5.13 14.05 -0.65
CA ASP A 312 -6.48 13.98 -1.23
C ASP A 312 -6.60 12.97 -2.39
N ARG A 313 -5.47 12.59 -2.99
CA ARG A 313 -5.34 11.60 -4.05
C ARG A 313 -3.92 11.01 -4.06
N PHE A 314 -3.79 9.73 -4.38
CA PHE A 314 -2.47 9.13 -4.65
C PHE A 314 -2.56 7.88 -5.53
N PRO A 315 -1.59 7.62 -6.44
CA PRO A 315 -1.53 6.35 -7.15
C PRO A 315 -1.14 5.18 -6.24
N PHE A 316 -1.82 4.03 -6.37
CA PHE A 316 -1.47 2.82 -5.62
C PHE A 316 0.00 2.40 -5.81
N SER A 317 0.54 2.57 -7.02
CA SER A 317 1.94 2.29 -7.35
C SER A 317 2.93 3.16 -6.54
N LYS A 318 2.52 4.35 -6.13
CA LYS A 318 3.34 5.27 -5.33
C LYS A 318 3.05 5.20 -3.83
N SER A 319 1.99 4.51 -3.40
CA SER A 319 1.58 4.49 -1.98
C SER A 319 2.70 4.04 -1.02
N ARG A 320 3.58 3.14 -1.47
CA ARG A 320 4.75 2.69 -0.70
C ARG A 320 5.82 3.76 -0.45
N MET A 321 5.79 4.87 -1.19
CA MET A 321 6.61 6.05 -0.92
C MET A 321 6.28 6.69 0.42
N LEU A 322 5.18 6.30 1.09
CA LEU A 322 4.95 6.54 2.51
C LEU A 322 6.20 6.28 3.35
N ASN A 323 6.93 5.21 3.05
CA ASN A 323 8.12 4.82 3.81
C ASN A 323 9.25 5.86 3.73
N SER A 324 9.26 6.72 2.72
CA SER A 324 10.16 7.88 2.64
C SER A 324 9.51 9.17 3.18
N PHE A 325 8.19 9.29 3.08
CA PHE A 325 7.42 10.38 3.69
C PHE A 325 7.56 10.42 5.21
N ILE A 326 7.77 9.27 5.85
CA ILE A 326 7.92 9.16 7.30
C ILE A 326 9.38 8.94 7.72
N ASP A 327 9.66 9.14 9.00
CA ASP A 327 10.84 8.58 9.66
C ASP A 327 10.75 7.06 9.77
N TYR A 328 11.18 6.36 8.72
CA TYR A 328 11.07 4.90 8.62
C TYR A 328 11.79 4.17 9.75
N GLU A 329 12.98 4.63 10.14
CA GLU A 329 13.76 4.00 11.20
C GLU A 329 13.01 4.04 12.54
N THR A 330 12.48 5.21 12.90
CA THR A 330 11.64 5.35 14.10
C THR A 330 10.37 4.55 13.99
N TRP A 331 9.72 4.52 12.84
CA TRP A 331 8.54 3.68 12.66
C TRP A 331 8.85 2.19 12.85
N ARG A 332 9.94 1.66 12.26
CA ARG A 332 10.31 0.24 12.41
C ARG A 332 10.73 -0.12 13.83
N LYS A 333 11.39 0.78 14.56
CA LYS A 333 11.91 0.52 15.91
C LYS A 333 10.89 0.77 17.02
N GLU A 334 10.06 1.81 16.86
CA GLU A 334 9.22 2.35 17.94
C GLU A 334 7.71 2.36 17.58
N GLY A 335 7.35 2.07 16.33
CA GLY A 335 5.96 2.12 15.87
C GLY A 335 5.39 3.54 15.74
N SER A 336 6.23 4.57 15.73
CA SER A 336 5.81 5.97 15.70
C SER A 336 6.04 6.63 14.33
N PHE A 337 4.98 7.19 13.76
CA PHE A 337 5.05 7.95 12.50
C PHE A 337 5.40 9.42 12.76
N PHE A 338 6.64 9.81 12.43
CA PHE A 338 6.97 11.22 12.20
C PHE A 338 6.91 11.49 10.71
N MET A 339 5.99 12.34 10.27
CA MET A 339 5.89 12.80 8.89
C MET A 339 7.00 13.83 8.63
N ARG A 340 7.83 13.59 7.63
CA ARG A 340 8.88 14.53 7.23
C ARG A 340 8.25 15.72 6.53
N SER A 341 8.68 16.92 6.92
CA SER A 341 8.38 18.16 6.23
C SER A 341 9.50 18.54 5.25
N PHE A 342 10.14 17.52 4.68
CA PHE A 342 11.12 17.61 3.61
C PHE A 342 11.02 16.35 2.74
N VAL A 343 11.38 16.48 1.46
CA VAL A 343 11.21 15.42 0.46
C VAL A 343 12.56 14.82 0.10
N GLU A 344 12.71 13.51 0.30
CA GLU A 344 13.88 12.77 -0.16
C GLU A 344 13.86 12.63 -1.70
N PRO A 345 15.03 12.57 -2.35
CA PRO A 345 15.11 12.72 -3.81
C PRO A 345 14.40 11.60 -4.61
N GLY A 346 14.31 10.38 -4.07
CA GLY A 346 13.59 9.27 -4.72
C GLY A 346 12.08 9.25 -4.45
N ASN A 347 11.55 10.18 -3.63
CA ASN A 347 10.12 10.27 -3.35
C ASN A 347 9.44 11.22 -4.35
N THR A 348 8.48 10.69 -5.10
CA THR A 348 7.79 11.40 -6.19
C THR A 348 6.27 11.50 -5.98
N LEU A 349 5.83 11.46 -4.72
CA LEU A 349 4.43 11.71 -4.37
C LEU A 349 4.03 13.12 -4.81
N GLY A 350 2.84 13.23 -5.41
CA GLY A 350 2.37 14.48 -6.04
C GLY A 350 1.74 15.48 -5.08
N PHE A 351 1.62 15.15 -3.81
CA PHE A 351 0.91 15.96 -2.83
C PHE A 351 1.79 16.94 -2.04
N TYR A 352 3.06 17.10 -2.42
CA TYR A 352 3.98 18.05 -1.79
C TYR A 352 3.95 19.40 -2.50
N ASN A 353 4.06 20.48 -1.72
CA ASN A 353 4.50 21.78 -2.20
C ASN A 353 5.56 22.30 -1.23
N SER A 354 6.78 22.54 -1.72
CA SER A 354 7.91 22.91 -0.87
C SER A 354 8.94 23.79 -1.58
N THR A 355 9.64 24.61 -0.81
CA THR A 355 10.84 25.34 -1.25
C THR A 355 12.07 24.59 -0.77
N GLY A 356 13.09 24.42 -1.63
CA GLY A 356 14.34 23.73 -1.24
C GLY A 356 14.16 22.26 -0.82
N ASN A 357 13.11 21.60 -1.32
CA ASN A 357 12.63 20.28 -0.87
C ASN A 357 12.24 20.22 0.61
N GLY A 358 11.90 21.35 1.23
CA GLY A 358 11.51 21.46 2.64
C GLY A 358 12.67 21.46 3.64
N TYR A 359 13.92 21.38 3.17
CA TYR A 359 15.09 21.61 4.02
C TYR A 359 15.24 23.09 4.36
N ILE A 360 15.72 23.36 5.57
CA ILE A 360 15.92 24.71 6.11
C ILE A 360 17.41 24.89 6.35
N ASP A 361 17.98 25.97 5.82
CA ASP A 361 19.35 26.39 6.11
C ASP A 361 19.31 27.37 7.30
N ILE A 362 20.02 27.04 8.39
CA ILE A 362 20.16 27.83 9.61
C ILE A 362 21.59 28.39 9.66
N ASP A 363 21.80 29.56 9.07
CA ASP A 363 23.14 30.12 8.77
C ASP A 363 23.38 31.52 9.37
N GLU A 364 22.41 32.04 10.10
CA GLU A 364 22.49 33.30 10.85
C GLU A 364 22.31 33.07 12.36
N GLU A 365 23.07 33.80 13.19
CA GLU A 365 22.90 33.79 14.65
C GLU A 365 21.68 34.60 15.09
N ARG A 366 20.50 33.99 14.99
CA ARG A 366 19.21 34.58 15.37
C ARG A 366 18.19 33.51 15.72
N ASP A 367 17.06 33.93 16.27
CA ASP A 367 15.91 33.04 16.42
C ASP A 367 15.16 32.91 15.08
N TYR A 368 14.86 31.67 14.71
CA TYR A 368 13.99 31.31 13.59
C TYR A 368 12.63 30.96 14.16
N ARG A 369 11.60 31.74 13.78
CA ARG A 369 10.23 31.53 14.27
C ARG A 369 9.55 30.51 13.39
N MET A 370 9.28 29.34 13.94
CA MET A 370 8.65 28.26 13.19
C MET A 370 7.23 28.02 13.69
N ARG A 371 6.36 27.56 12.79
CA ARG A 371 5.05 27.05 13.18
C ARG A 371 4.60 25.92 12.28
N TYR A 372 3.98 24.92 12.90
CA TYR A 372 3.16 23.95 12.19
C TYR A 372 1.71 24.43 12.16
N GLU A 373 1.07 24.33 11.00
CA GLU A 373 -0.38 24.33 10.88
C GLU A 373 -0.83 22.93 10.46
N LEU A 374 -1.71 22.34 11.26
CA LEU A 374 -2.29 21.04 11.03
C LEU A 374 -3.79 21.23 10.86
N GLU A 375 -4.33 20.81 9.72
CA GLU A 375 -5.74 20.99 9.36
C GLU A 375 -6.35 19.65 8.96
N ASP A 376 -7.55 19.39 9.45
CA ASP A 376 -8.36 18.21 9.12
C ASP A 376 -9.17 18.41 7.82
N HIS A 377 -10.15 17.54 7.57
CA HIS A 377 -11.02 17.67 6.41
C HIS A 377 -12.08 18.78 6.55
N HIS A 378 -12.48 19.10 7.78
CA HIS A 378 -13.56 20.04 8.10
C HIS A 378 -13.07 21.48 8.29
N GLY A 379 -11.76 21.71 8.18
CA GLY A 379 -11.14 23.02 8.33
C GLY A 379 -10.82 23.37 9.79
N ASN A 380 -10.84 22.40 10.70
CA ASN A 380 -10.37 22.59 12.06
C ASN A 380 -8.84 22.64 12.06
N ILE A 381 -8.26 23.70 12.65
CA ILE A 381 -6.83 23.99 12.55
C ILE A 381 -6.20 24.03 13.94
N LEU A 382 -5.10 23.28 14.09
CA LEU A 382 -4.12 23.50 15.16
C LEU A 382 -2.92 24.29 14.62
N VAL A 383 -2.61 25.42 15.26
CA VAL A 383 -1.37 26.18 15.04
C VAL A 383 -0.43 25.94 16.22
N TYR A 384 0.76 25.41 15.95
CA TYR A 384 1.78 25.15 16.98
C TYR A 384 3.07 25.92 16.68
N PRO A 385 3.32 27.05 17.36
CA PRO A 385 4.57 27.81 17.23
C PRO A 385 5.70 27.20 18.06
N PHE A 386 6.93 27.28 17.54
CA PHE A 386 8.14 26.91 18.24
C PHE A 386 9.35 27.70 17.72
N LEU A 387 10.43 27.72 18.49
CA LEU A 387 11.66 28.44 18.15
C LEU A 387 12.81 27.48 17.90
N VAL A 388 13.58 27.77 16.86
CA VAL A 388 14.91 27.21 16.64
C VAL A 388 15.90 28.35 16.68
N ARG A 389 16.90 28.25 17.56
CA ARG A 389 17.94 29.27 17.71
C ARG A 389 19.08 28.92 16.77
N GLY A 390 19.34 29.80 15.81
CA GLY A 390 20.56 29.77 15.03
C GLY A 390 21.73 30.08 15.94
N LYS A 391 22.56 29.08 16.21
CA LYS A 391 23.73 29.21 17.07
C LYS A 391 24.87 28.42 16.45
N GLN A 392 25.96 29.12 16.14
CA GLN A 392 27.09 28.50 15.48
C GLN A 392 27.63 27.35 16.33
N GLN A 393 27.78 26.19 15.69
CA GLN A 393 28.24 24.95 16.32
C GLN A 393 29.00 24.12 15.29
N SER A 394 29.90 23.24 15.76
CA SER A 394 30.67 22.39 14.88
C SER A 394 29.77 21.39 14.16
N ILE A 395 29.87 21.36 12.83
CA ILE A 395 29.22 20.34 12.00
C ILE A 395 30.21 19.19 11.85
N SER A 396 29.89 18.05 12.45
CA SER A 396 30.70 16.85 12.32
C SER A 396 30.78 16.43 10.85
N PRO A 397 31.98 16.08 10.34
CA PRO A 397 32.11 15.53 8.99
C PRO A 397 31.26 14.24 8.88
N PRO A 398 30.81 13.89 7.67
CA PRO A 398 30.12 12.63 7.45
C PRO A 398 31.02 11.46 7.89
N PRO A 399 30.48 10.42 8.54
CA PRO A 399 31.26 9.24 8.89
C PRO A 399 31.84 8.61 7.61
N MET A 400 33.00 7.98 7.73
CA MET A 400 33.58 7.24 6.61
C MET A 400 32.60 6.18 6.13
N CYS A 401 32.36 6.17 4.82
CA CYS A 401 31.44 5.23 4.21
C CYS A 401 32.19 4.18 3.40
N GLU A 402 32.29 2.97 3.94
CA GLU A 402 32.97 1.85 3.27
C GLU A 402 32.24 1.44 1.99
N THR A 403 30.91 1.33 2.06
CA THR A 403 30.07 0.94 0.92
C THR A 403 28.98 1.98 0.69
N PHE A 404 29.25 2.91 -0.21
CA PHE A 404 28.28 3.92 -0.62
C PHE A 404 27.32 3.36 -1.67
N MET A 405 26.01 3.43 -1.41
CA MET A 405 24.96 3.00 -2.33
C MET A 405 24.16 4.20 -2.85
N PRO A 406 24.41 4.66 -4.09
CA PRO A 406 23.65 5.75 -4.69
C PRO A 406 22.20 5.33 -4.96
N TRP A 407 21.25 6.21 -4.71
CA TRP A 407 19.83 5.89 -4.85
C TRP A 407 19.36 5.70 -6.29
N THR A 408 20.03 6.37 -7.23
CA THR A 408 19.71 6.34 -8.67
C THR A 408 20.34 5.15 -9.39
N LEU A 409 21.31 4.46 -8.79
CA LEU A 409 22.10 3.44 -9.46
C LEU A 409 21.71 2.03 -9.05
N HIS A 410 22.16 1.08 -9.86
CA HIS A 410 22.12 -0.34 -9.53
C HIS A 410 23.18 -0.61 -8.44
N ASN A 411 22.76 -1.14 -7.30
CA ASN A 411 23.65 -1.46 -6.19
C ASN A 411 23.73 -2.97 -6.02
N ARG A 412 24.92 -3.55 -6.19
CA ARG A 412 25.16 -4.98 -6.03
C ARG A 412 26.34 -5.24 -5.11
N ILE A 413 26.14 -6.08 -4.11
CA ILE A 413 27.17 -6.61 -3.23
C ILE A 413 27.29 -8.10 -3.47
N MET A 414 28.51 -8.58 -3.72
CA MET A 414 28.79 -9.99 -3.97
C MET A 414 30.01 -10.43 -3.17
N ASN A 415 29.80 -11.43 -2.33
CA ASN A 415 30.82 -12.15 -1.58
C ASN A 415 30.73 -13.64 -1.96
N VAL A 416 31.65 -14.47 -1.42
CA VAL A 416 31.69 -15.91 -1.71
C VAL A 416 30.41 -16.64 -1.26
N ASP A 417 29.78 -16.17 -0.19
CA ASP A 417 28.64 -16.81 0.48
C ASP A 417 27.36 -15.95 0.52
N PHE A 418 27.38 -14.77 -0.11
CA PHE A 418 26.30 -13.79 0.00
C PHE A 418 26.23 -12.91 -1.23
N MET A 419 25.01 -12.61 -1.69
CA MET A 419 24.74 -11.55 -2.65
C MET A 419 23.52 -10.74 -2.24
N LEU A 420 23.64 -9.42 -2.40
CA LEU A 420 22.51 -8.48 -2.37
C LEU A 420 22.48 -7.71 -3.67
N ASP A 421 21.32 -7.67 -4.32
CA ASP A 421 21.10 -6.98 -5.59
C ASP A 421 19.90 -6.05 -5.49
N ILE A 422 20.17 -4.73 -5.52
CA ILE A 422 19.16 -3.67 -5.39
C ILE A 422 19.07 -2.93 -6.73
N PRO A 423 18.00 -3.14 -7.53
CA PRO A 423 17.79 -2.44 -8.79
C PRO A 423 17.80 -0.91 -8.66
N PRO A 424 18.10 -0.17 -9.74
CA PRO A 424 17.99 1.29 -9.77
C PRO A 424 16.62 1.79 -9.32
N GLY A 425 16.58 2.89 -8.55
CA GLY A 425 15.34 3.53 -8.11
C GLY A 425 14.64 2.84 -6.93
N ASN A 426 15.22 1.77 -6.35
CA ASN A 426 14.65 1.12 -5.17
C ASN A 426 14.93 1.86 -3.86
N LEU A 427 15.99 2.65 -3.80
CA LEU A 427 16.34 3.47 -2.64
C LEU A 427 15.75 4.87 -2.82
N TYR A 428 15.23 5.45 -1.74
CA TYR A 428 14.70 6.82 -1.77
C TYR A 428 15.78 7.90 -1.55
N ASN A 429 16.92 7.50 -1.01
CA ASN A 429 18.06 8.37 -0.75
C ASN A 429 19.35 7.54 -0.73
N ASN A 430 20.51 8.20 -0.82
CA ASN A 430 21.80 7.51 -0.75
C ASN A 430 21.94 6.83 0.60
N VAL A 431 22.50 5.62 0.60
CA VAL A 431 22.70 4.83 1.81
C VAL A 431 24.18 4.56 2.00
N CYS A 432 24.67 4.78 3.21
CA CYS A 432 25.94 4.20 3.61
C CYS A 432 25.67 2.79 4.14
N PHE A 433 25.93 1.79 3.30
CA PHE A 433 25.59 0.41 3.57
C PHE A 433 26.63 -0.25 4.47
N SER A 434 26.15 -1.05 5.43
CA SER A 434 26.99 -1.94 6.23
C SER A 434 26.58 -3.40 6.04
N TYR A 435 27.55 -4.29 6.09
CA TYR A 435 27.33 -5.72 6.06
C TYR A 435 28.14 -6.39 7.17
N ARG A 436 27.50 -7.26 7.94
CA ARG A 436 28.18 -8.05 8.97
C ARG A 436 27.74 -9.50 8.85
N LYS A 437 28.70 -10.41 8.95
CA LYS A 437 28.48 -11.86 9.00
C LYS A 437 28.85 -12.39 10.38
N SER A 438 28.04 -13.30 10.91
CA SER A 438 28.30 -13.99 12.17
C SER A 438 28.17 -15.49 11.95
N ALA A 439 29.19 -16.24 12.38
CA ALA A 439 29.18 -17.69 12.28
C ALA A 439 27.98 -18.30 13.03
N SER A 440 27.35 -19.32 12.45
CA SER A 440 26.25 -20.04 13.09
C SER A 440 26.31 -21.53 12.79
N THR A 441 26.07 -22.34 13.81
CA THR A 441 25.85 -23.79 13.67
C THR A 441 24.37 -24.17 13.78
N ALA A 442 23.49 -23.20 14.06
CA ALA A 442 22.05 -23.42 14.19
C ALA A 442 21.32 -23.42 12.84
N TYR A 443 21.97 -22.90 11.81
CA TYR A 443 21.41 -22.70 10.47
C TYR A 443 22.30 -23.37 9.42
N TYR A 444 21.76 -23.55 8.21
CA TYR A 444 22.47 -24.06 7.04
C TYR A 444 23.30 -22.99 6.32
N SER A 445 23.50 -21.84 6.97
CA SER A 445 24.41 -20.78 6.59
C SER A 445 24.88 -20.01 7.83
N ASP A 446 25.87 -19.14 7.66
CA ASP A 446 26.12 -18.07 8.63
C ASP A 446 24.92 -17.11 8.69
N ILE A 447 24.88 -16.25 9.70
CA ILE A 447 23.88 -15.18 9.81
C ILE A 447 24.43 -13.92 9.15
N HIS A 448 23.68 -13.38 8.20
CA HIS A 448 24.02 -12.21 7.40
C HIS A 448 23.17 -11.00 7.83
N GLN A 449 23.78 -10.03 8.51
CA GLN A 449 23.18 -8.72 8.81
C GLN A 449 23.33 -7.82 7.57
N VAL A 450 22.21 -7.47 6.97
CA VAL A 450 22.11 -6.63 5.78
C VAL A 450 21.72 -5.23 6.22
N ASN A 451 22.70 -4.34 6.40
CA ASN A 451 22.62 -3.02 7.02
C ASN A 451 22.35 -3.02 8.54
N SER A 452 22.88 -2.01 9.23
CA SER A 452 22.75 -1.81 10.67
C SER A 452 21.43 -1.15 11.10
N SER A 453 20.86 -0.31 10.24
CA SER A 453 19.59 0.38 10.50
C SER A 453 18.55 0.03 9.42
N PRO A 454 17.25 0.08 9.76
CA PRO A 454 16.19 -0.13 8.79
C PRO A 454 16.25 0.87 7.63
N VAL A 455 16.18 0.36 6.41
CA VAL A 455 16.06 1.19 5.19
C VAL A 455 14.96 0.61 4.31
N PRO A 456 13.93 1.37 3.95
CA PRO A 456 12.87 0.86 3.10
C PRO A 456 13.34 0.77 1.65
N LEU A 457 12.87 -0.26 0.94
CA LEU A 457 12.98 -0.36 -0.50
C LEU A 457 11.62 -0.09 -1.16
N HIS A 458 11.62 0.62 -2.29
CA HIS A 458 10.42 0.89 -3.07
C HIS A 458 9.88 -0.40 -3.71
N HIS A 459 10.72 -1.17 -4.40
CA HIS A 459 10.41 -2.54 -4.83
C HIS A 459 11.30 -3.56 -4.13
N ARG A 460 11.28 -4.80 -4.63
CA ARG A 460 12.06 -5.92 -4.09
C ARG A 460 13.54 -5.78 -4.46
N ALA A 461 14.43 -6.09 -3.52
CA ALA A 461 15.82 -6.45 -3.80
C ALA A 461 15.97 -7.97 -3.76
N THR A 462 16.95 -8.50 -4.49
CA THR A 462 17.28 -9.93 -4.47
C THR A 462 18.35 -10.21 -3.43
N LEU A 463 18.12 -11.21 -2.60
CA LEU A 463 19.04 -11.70 -1.59
C LEU A 463 19.39 -13.15 -1.93
N TRP A 464 20.67 -13.50 -1.96
CA TRP A 464 21.13 -14.88 -2.08
C TRP A 464 22.14 -15.21 -0.98
N ILE A 465 21.98 -16.38 -0.36
CA ILE A 465 22.84 -16.88 0.72
C ILE A 465 23.25 -18.31 0.41
N LYS A 466 24.56 -18.57 0.44
CA LYS A 466 25.12 -19.89 0.17
C LYS A 466 24.88 -20.85 1.33
N LEU A 467 24.64 -22.12 1.00
CA LEU A 467 24.60 -23.20 1.98
C LEU A 467 26.02 -23.53 2.47
N THR A 468 26.19 -23.78 3.76
CA THR A 468 27.42 -24.35 4.32
C THR A 468 27.52 -25.85 4.04
N ALA A 469 26.39 -26.55 4.02
CA ALA A 469 26.27 -27.94 3.61
C ALA A 469 24.92 -28.19 2.91
N ASP A 470 24.96 -28.85 1.75
CA ASP A 470 23.78 -29.35 1.05
C ASP A 470 23.55 -30.81 1.48
N THR A 471 22.59 -31.00 2.38
CA THR A 471 22.31 -32.29 3.07
C THR A 471 20.93 -32.85 2.78
N LEU A 472 20.09 -32.15 2.02
CA LEU A 472 18.74 -32.58 1.68
C LEU A 472 18.66 -33.05 0.24
N ASP A 473 18.01 -34.20 0.03
CA ASP A 473 17.70 -34.69 -1.32
C ASP A 473 16.71 -33.76 -2.03
N ASN A 474 15.68 -33.31 -1.31
CA ASN A 474 14.70 -32.34 -1.82
C ASN A 474 15.09 -30.91 -1.43
N ARG A 475 15.78 -30.22 -2.35
CA ARG A 475 16.23 -28.83 -2.14
C ARG A 475 15.12 -27.80 -2.03
N ARG A 476 13.86 -28.12 -2.32
CA ARG A 476 12.72 -27.22 -2.08
C ARG A 476 12.45 -27.01 -0.59
N GLN A 477 12.93 -27.93 0.25
CA GLN A 477 12.80 -27.87 1.70
C GLN A 477 13.75 -26.88 2.36
N TYR A 478 14.69 -26.28 1.62
CA TYR A 478 15.47 -25.15 2.11
C TYR A 478 14.73 -23.83 1.90
N GLY A 479 14.96 -22.86 2.78
CA GLY A 479 14.40 -21.52 2.69
C GLY A 479 15.25 -20.51 3.45
N ILE A 480 15.13 -19.24 3.09
CA ILE A 480 15.72 -18.17 3.90
C ILE A 480 14.77 -17.87 5.06
N VAL A 481 15.35 -17.63 6.22
CA VAL A 481 14.67 -17.13 7.42
C VAL A 481 15.20 -15.75 7.79
N GLU A 482 14.31 -14.87 8.27
CA GLU A 482 14.70 -13.67 9.02
C GLU A 482 14.95 -14.06 10.48
N VAL A 483 16.08 -13.64 11.06
CA VAL A 483 16.49 -13.98 12.42
C VAL A 483 16.40 -12.74 13.32
N SER A 484 15.60 -12.82 14.38
CA SER A 484 15.46 -11.75 15.37
C SER A 484 16.74 -11.60 16.22
N GLU A 485 16.85 -10.48 16.95
CA GLU A 485 17.92 -10.30 17.93
C GLU A 485 17.90 -11.37 19.04
N SER A 486 16.70 -11.86 19.40
CA SER A 486 16.51 -12.95 20.36
C SER A 486 16.78 -14.35 19.80
N GLY A 487 17.16 -14.47 18.52
CA GLY A 487 17.45 -15.75 17.86
C GLY A 487 16.21 -16.51 17.36
N ARG A 488 15.01 -15.93 17.44
CA ARG A 488 13.81 -16.49 16.81
C ARG A 488 13.89 -16.27 15.31
N SER A 489 13.57 -17.29 14.52
CA SER A 489 13.53 -17.20 13.07
C SER A 489 12.11 -17.20 12.50
N SER A 490 11.90 -16.52 11.39
CA SER A 490 10.65 -16.53 10.62
C SER A 490 10.95 -16.87 9.17
N TRP A 491 10.20 -17.81 8.60
CA TRP A 491 10.34 -18.23 7.21
C TRP A 491 9.95 -17.11 6.25
N ILE A 492 10.88 -16.72 5.38
CA ILE A 492 10.62 -15.77 4.28
C ILE A 492 10.66 -16.45 2.90
N GLY A 493 10.87 -17.76 2.88
CA GLY A 493 10.92 -18.59 1.67
C GLY A 493 12.19 -18.41 0.85
N GLY A 494 12.13 -18.84 -0.40
CA GLY A 494 13.22 -18.72 -1.36
C GLY A 494 13.25 -19.89 -2.33
N VAL A 495 14.16 -19.81 -3.29
CA VAL A 495 14.39 -20.86 -4.29
C VAL A 495 15.86 -21.27 -4.27
N TYR A 496 16.12 -22.57 -4.37
CA TYR A 496 17.49 -23.06 -4.45
C TYR A 496 18.12 -22.65 -5.78
N LYS A 497 19.28 -22.00 -5.73
CA LYS A 497 20.09 -21.58 -6.89
C LYS A 497 21.57 -21.68 -6.57
N GLY A 498 22.32 -22.40 -7.40
CA GLY A 498 23.79 -22.36 -7.40
C GLY A 498 24.44 -22.71 -6.06
N GLY A 499 23.89 -23.66 -5.29
CA GLY A 499 24.42 -24.05 -3.98
C GLY A 499 24.01 -23.14 -2.82
N GLY A 500 22.99 -22.29 -3.02
CA GLY A 500 22.42 -21.42 -2.00
C GLY A 500 20.94 -21.19 -2.21
N MET A 501 20.34 -20.35 -1.37
CA MET A 501 18.94 -19.94 -1.48
C MET A 501 18.84 -18.49 -1.94
N GLU A 502 17.90 -18.20 -2.83
CA GLU A 502 17.58 -16.85 -3.31
C GLU A 502 16.16 -16.45 -2.89
N THR A 503 15.97 -15.25 -2.37
CA THR A 503 14.65 -14.67 -2.09
C THR A 503 14.61 -13.18 -2.40
N SER A 504 13.44 -12.57 -2.22
CA SER A 504 13.25 -11.13 -2.34
C SER A 504 12.99 -10.48 -1.00
N ILE A 505 13.60 -9.31 -0.76
CA ILE A 505 13.39 -8.51 0.45
C ILE A 505 12.90 -7.09 0.10
N TYR A 506 12.17 -6.47 1.02
CA TYR A 506 11.54 -5.16 0.86
C TYR A 506 12.17 -4.05 1.72
N GLU A 507 13.17 -4.41 2.53
CA GLU A 507 13.89 -3.50 3.39
C GLU A 507 15.28 -4.05 3.71
N LEU A 508 16.19 -3.16 4.09
CA LEU A 508 17.44 -3.49 4.77
C LEU A 508 17.28 -3.27 6.28
N GLY A 509 18.32 -3.57 7.06
CA GLY A 509 18.34 -3.49 8.52
C GLY A 509 18.01 -4.81 9.21
N ARG A 510 18.11 -5.93 8.50
CA ARG A 510 17.64 -7.26 8.94
C ARG A 510 18.76 -8.30 8.93
N ARG A 511 18.52 -9.42 9.62
CA ARG A 511 19.44 -10.56 9.68
C ARG A 511 18.79 -11.75 8.99
N TYR A 512 19.56 -12.42 8.13
CA TYR A 512 19.07 -13.54 7.34
C TYR A 512 20.00 -14.73 7.45
N ALA A 513 19.42 -15.93 7.39
CA ALA A 513 20.16 -17.20 7.29
C ALA A 513 19.35 -18.19 6.47
N VAL A 514 19.96 -19.31 6.08
CA VAL A 514 19.27 -20.43 5.43
C VAL A 514 18.89 -21.47 6.47
N ASP A 515 17.65 -21.93 6.42
CA ASP A 515 17.12 -22.99 7.26
C ASP A 515 16.36 -24.01 6.39
N ARG A 516 15.83 -25.07 7.01
CA ARG A 516 15.02 -26.08 6.34
C ARG A 516 13.68 -26.31 7.02
N ASP A 517 12.72 -26.78 6.24
CA ASP A 517 11.46 -27.30 6.71
C ASP A 517 11.15 -28.63 6.01
N THR A 518 11.03 -29.70 6.79
CA THR A 518 10.82 -31.06 6.31
C THR A 518 9.52 -31.67 6.85
N VAL A 519 8.75 -30.91 7.62
CA VAL A 519 7.56 -31.41 8.30
C VAL A 519 6.34 -30.99 7.49
N PRO A 520 5.50 -31.94 7.03
CA PRO A 520 4.26 -31.58 6.33
C PRO A 520 3.27 -30.81 7.22
N PRO A 521 2.38 -30.01 6.62
CA PRO A 521 1.34 -29.33 7.37
C PRO A 521 0.39 -30.35 8.01
N MET A 522 -0.22 -29.98 9.13
CA MET A 522 -1.14 -30.84 9.87
C MET A 522 -2.58 -30.58 9.48
N ILE A 523 -3.26 -31.60 8.93
CA ILE A 523 -4.69 -31.60 8.62
C ILE A 523 -5.46 -32.23 9.79
N SER A 524 -6.31 -31.45 10.46
CA SER A 524 -7.10 -31.87 11.61
C SER A 524 -8.61 -31.74 11.34
N PRO A 525 -9.35 -32.83 11.09
CA PRO A 525 -10.80 -32.77 10.91
C PRO A 525 -11.50 -32.33 12.21
N VAL A 526 -12.52 -31.47 12.09
CA VAL A 526 -13.29 -30.98 13.24
C VAL A 526 -14.63 -31.70 13.29
N ASN A 527 -14.78 -32.61 14.26
CA ASN A 527 -16.01 -33.40 14.52
C ASN A 527 -16.62 -34.00 13.23
N PRO A 528 -15.88 -34.83 12.48
CA PRO A 528 -16.34 -35.37 11.20
C PRO A 528 -17.66 -36.13 11.27
N GLU A 529 -17.95 -36.75 12.43
CA GLU A 529 -19.21 -37.43 12.71
C GLU A 529 -20.45 -36.50 12.68
N LYS A 530 -20.24 -35.18 12.75
CA LYS A 530 -21.29 -34.16 12.71
C LYS A 530 -21.41 -33.47 11.36
N TRP A 531 -20.53 -33.73 10.39
CA TRP A 531 -20.49 -32.97 9.14
C TRP A 531 -21.79 -33.02 8.34
N VAL A 532 -22.40 -34.20 8.24
CA VAL A 532 -23.66 -34.40 7.52
C VAL A 532 -24.81 -33.66 8.19
N ASN A 533 -24.99 -33.88 9.49
CA ASN A 533 -26.04 -33.21 10.29
C ASN A 533 -25.84 -31.68 10.35
N GLY A 534 -24.58 -31.24 10.42
CA GLY A 534 -24.20 -29.82 10.42
C GLY A 534 -24.13 -29.18 9.04
N ARG A 535 -24.33 -29.97 7.97
CA ARG A 535 -24.26 -29.60 6.55
C ARG A 535 -22.98 -28.85 6.16
N ARG A 536 -21.85 -29.25 6.74
CA ARG A 536 -20.54 -28.61 6.51
C ARG A 536 -19.39 -29.57 6.79
N ILE A 537 -18.29 -29.44 6.04
CA ILE A 537 -16.98 -30.01 6.38
C ILE A 537 -16.13 -28.92 6.99
N GLU A 538 -15.50 -29.21 8.13
CA GLU A 538 -14.61 -28.28 8.82
C GLU A 538 -13.24 -28.95 9.04
N ILE A 539 -12.19 -28.30 8.52
CA ILE A 539 -10.81 -28.76 8.62
C ILE A 539 -9.98 -27.66 9.28
N ARG A 540 -9.24 -28.00 10.33
CA ARG A 540 -8.20 -27.14 10.87
C ARG A 540 -6.88 -27.48 10.22
N LEU A 541 -6.21 -26.48 9.64
CA LEU A 541 -4.95 -26.63 8.95
C LEU A 541 -3.89 -25.74 9.59
N THR A 542 -2.78 -26.34 10.01
CA THR A 542 -1.68 -25.65 10.68
C THR A 542 -0.34 -26.14 10.14
N ASP A 543 0.69 -25.32 10.29
CA ASP A 543 2.05 -25.61 9.88
C ASP A 543 3.01 -25.12 10.96
N ASP A 544 4.15 -25.81 11.17
CA ASP A 544 5.09 -25.48 12.24
C ASP A 544 6.16 -24.45 11.84
N LYS A 545 6.33 -24.18 10.52
CA LYS A 545 7.43 -23.33 10.05
C LYS A 545 7.18 -22.55 8.76
N SER A 546 7.08 -23.20 7.60
CA SER A 546 7.03 -22.52 6.29
C SER A 546 5.66 -21.94 5.93
N GLY A 547 4.63 -22.25 6.72
CA GLY A 547 3.25 -21.85 6.52
C GLY A 547 2.56 -22.69 5.44
N VAL A 548 1.23 -22.68 5.43
CA VAL A 548 0.45 -23.34 4.37
C VAL A 548 0.52 -22.52 3.07
N SER A 549 0.96 -23.16 1.99
CA SER A 549 1.05 -22.56 0.65
C SER A 549 -0.22 -22.79 -0.17
N SER A 550 -0.74 -24.03 -0.18
CA SER A 550 -1.92 -24.39 -0.96
C SER A 550 -2.72 -25.52 -0.33
N PHE A 551 -4.00 -25.61 -0.69
CA PHE A 551 -4.87 -26.74 -0.33
C PHE A 551 -5.85 -27.04 -1.47
N ARG A 552 -6.38 -28.27 -1.50
CA ARG A 552 -7.44 -28.67 -2.42
C ARG A 552 -8.32 -29.73 -1.77
N GLY A 553 -9.63 -29.51 -1.81
CA GLY A 553 -10.64 -30.46 -1.33
C GLY A 553 -11.48 -31.02 -2.47
N THR A 554 -11.80 -32.31 -2.41
CA THR A 554 -12.70 -32.97 -3.37
C THR A 554 -13.69 -33.89 -2.68
N ILE A 555 -14.84 -34.10 -3.32
CA ILE A 555 -15.77 -35.19 -3.02
C ILE A 555 -15.98 -35.99 -4.30
N ASN A 556 -15.79 -37.31 -4.25
CA ASN A 556 -15.83 -38.23 -5.39
C ASN A 556 -14.93 -37.74 -6.55
N GLY A 557 -13.75 -37.21 -6.21
CA GLY A 557 -12.78 -36.65 -7.16
C GLY A 557 -13.14 -35.27 -7.74
N LYS A 558 -14.33 -34.72 -7.44
CA LYS A 558 -14.76 -33.39 -7.92
C LYS A 558 -14.45 -32.30 -6.90
N PHE A 559 -13.96 -31.16 -7.34
CA PHE A 559 -13.63 -30.02 -6.48
C PHE A 559 -14.82 -29.52 -5.65
N ILE A 560 -14.54 -29.19 -4.38
CA ILE A 560 -15.47 -28.52 -3.48
C ILE A 560 -14.88 -27.22 -2.93
N LEU A 561 -15.73 -26.21 -2.83
CA LEU A 561 -15.33 -24.84 -2.53
C LEU A 561 -15.21 -24.60 -1.02
N PHE A 562 -14.01 -24.78 -0.48
CA PHE A 562 -13.71 -24.36 0.88
C PHE A 562 -13.55 -22.83 0.96
N SER A 563 -14.25 -22.21 1.91
CA SER A 563 -13.98 -20.84 2.34
C SER A 563 -12.95 -20.81 3.47
N HIS A 564 -12.18 -19.73 3.52
CA HIS A 564 -11.16 -19.53 4.54
C HIS A 564 -10.85 -18.03 4.70
N ASP A 565 -10.74 -17.59 5.94
CA ASP A 565 -10.24 -16.26 6.33
C ASP A 565 -8.83 -16.41 6.90
N MET A 566 -7.88 -15.60 6.42
CA MET A 566 -6.46 -15.66 6.83
C MET A 566 -6.20 -15.54 8.34
N LYS A 567 -7.17 -15.03 9.11
CA LYS A 567 -7.09 -14.89 10.56
C LYS A 567 -7.44 -16.18 11.30
N SER A 568 -7.86 -17.22 10.58
CA SER A 568 -8.32 -18.49 11.12
C SER A 568 -7.58 -19.65 10.49
N SER A 569 -7.23 -20.67 11.28
CA SER A 569 -6.76 -21.95 10.75
C SER A 569 -7.91 -22.87 10.29
N LEU A 570 -9.16 -22.43 10.39
CA LEU A 570 -10.34 -23.20 10.03
C LEU A 570 -10.75 -22.96 8.58
N TYR A 571 -10.89 -24.05 7.84
CA TYR A 571 -11.37 -24.13 6.47
C TYR A 571 -12.75 -24.79 6.48
N THR A 572 -13.71 -24.17 5.81
CA THR A 572 -15.11 -24.64 5.85
C THR A 572 -15.66 -24.83 4.45
N TYR A 573 -16.20 -26.01 4.17
CA TYR A 573 -17.05 -26.26 3.00
C TYR A 573 -18.48 -26.41 3.48
N ILE A 574 -19.39 -25.55 3.01
CA ILE A 574 -20.82 -25.70 3.22
C ILE A 574 -21.39 -26.59 2.12
N PHE A 575 -22.18 -27.59 2.49
CA PHE A 575 -22.65 -28.60 1.55
C PHE A 575 -23.50 -28.00 0.42
N ASP A 576 -23.11 -28.30 -0.81
CA ASP A 576 -23.87 -28.02 -2.01
C ASP A 576 -24.58 -29.29 -2.48
N ASP A 577 -25.91 -29.35 -2.28
CA ASP A 577 -26.75 -30.50 -2.66
C ASP A 577 -26.64 -30.87 -4.14
N SER A 578 -26.35 -29.91 -5.01
CA SER A 578 -26.20 -30.16 -6.45
C SER A 578 -24.94 -30.99 -6.78
N ARG A 579 -24.03 -31.13 -5.81
CA ARG A 579 -22.73 -31.80 -5.96
C ARG A 579 -22.61 -33.06 -5.11
N LEU A 580 -23.65 -33.41 -4.36
CA LEU A 580 -23.67 -34.56 -3.46
C LEU A 580 -24.80 -35.51 -3.86
N GLU A 581 -24.58 -36.81 -3.67
CA GLU A 581 -25.57 -37.84 -4.04
C GLU A 581 -26.28 -38.35 -2.77
N LYS A 582 -27.55 -37.96 -2.58
CA LYS A 582 -28.34 -38.37 -1.41
C LYS A 582 -28.52 -39.89 -1.35
N GLY A 583 -28.40 -40.46 -0.16
CA GLY A 583 -28.49 -41.89 0.11
C GLY A 583 -27.29 -42.71 -0.37
N LYS A 584 -26.15 -42.06 -0.65
CA LYS A 584 -24.92 -42.73 -1.09
C LYS A 584 -23.70 -42.26 -0.32
N SER A 585 -22.73 -43.17 -0.23
CA SER A 585 -21.37 -42.86 0.24
C SER A 585 -20.70 -41.79 -0.63
N GLN A 586 -20.07 -40.84 0.05
CA GLN A 586 -19.28 -39.75 -0.50
C GLN A 586 -17.83 -39.93 -0.07
N GLU A 587 -16.90 -39.88 -1.01
CA GLU A 587 -15.45 -39.97 -0.75
C GLU A 587 -14.83 -38.57 -0.69
N PHE A 588 -14.59 -38.07 0.51
CA PHE A 588 -13.91 -36.80 0.72
C PHE A 588 -12.39 -36.98 0.75
N HIS A 589 -11.67 -36.11 0.02
CA HIS A 589 -10.20 -36.05 0.03
C HIS A 589 -9.73 -34.60 0.12
N PHE A 590 -8.77 -34.35 0.99
CA PHE A 590 -8.18 -33.02 1.24
C PHE A 590 -6.66 -33.12 1.18
N VAL A 591 -6.04 -32.28 0.36
CA VAL A 591 -4.59 -32.18 0.20
C VAL A 591 -4.15 -30.80 0.62
N ALA A 592 -3.04 -30.71 1.36
CA ALA A 592 -2.40 -29.44 1.71
C ALA A 592 -0.89 -29.50 1.42
N THR A 593 -0.31 -28.36 1.06
CA THR A 593 1.13 -28.20 0.81
C THR A 593 1.63 -26.95 1.54
N ASP A 594 2.77 -27.05 2.20
CA ASP A 594 3.41 -25.93 2.88
C ASP A 594 4.33 -25.10 1.94
N GLY A 595 4.98 -24.08 2.50
CA GLY A 595 5.91 -23.21 1.77
C GLY A 595 7.23 -23.87 1.37
N ALA A 596 7.57 -25.03 1.94
CA ALA A 596 8.73 -25.85 1.64
C ALA A 596 8.44 -27.00 0.66
N GLY A 597 7.17 -27.18 0.29
CA GLY A 597 6.69 -28.20 -0.64
C GLY A 597 6.41 -29.56 0.01
N ASN A 598 6.31 -29.64 1.33
CA ASN A 598 5.86 -30.84 2.03
C ASN A 598 4.34 -30.98 1.88
N ILE A 599 3.87 -32.22 1.67
CA ILE A 599 2.46 -32.51 1.35
C ILE A 599 1.85 -33.37 2.46
N ALA A 600 0.63 -33.03 2.87
CA ALA A 600 -0.21 -33.85 3.71
C ALA A 600 -1.54 -34.12 3.03
N GLU A 601 -2.11 -35.30 3.29
CA GLU A 601 -3.39 -35.72 2.74
C GLU A 601 -4.30 -36.29 3.83
N TYR A 602 -5.60 -36.10 3.66
CA TYR A 602 -6.63 -36.65 4.53
C TYR A 602 -7.80 -37.16 3.68
N GLY A 603 -8.21 -38.40 3.92
CA GLY A 603 -9.37 -39.03 3.31
C GLY A 603 -10.43 -39.38 4.35
N TYR A 604 -11.71 -39.22 4.00
CA TYR A 604 -12.82 -39.62 4.86
C TYR A 604 -14.05 -39.97 4.02
N SER A 605 -14.70 -41.08 4.32
CA SER A 605 -15.93 -41.51 3.64
C SER A 605 -17.13 -41.27 4.57
N PHE A 606 -18.22 -40.74 4.03
CA PHE A 606 -19.46 -40.51 4.79
C PHE A 606 -20.71 -40.74 3.93
N GLU A 607 -21.81 -41.17 4.57
CA GLU A 607 -23.11 -41.28 3.92
C GLU A 607 -23.83 -39.93 3.92
N TYR A 608 -24.32 -39.47 2.76
CA TYR A 608 -25.01 -38.18 2.62
C TYR A 608 -26.53 -38.26 2.51
#